data_AF-A0A8T1VDY2-F1
#
_entry.id   AF-A0A8T1VDY2-F1
#
_cell.length_a   1.000
_cell.length_b   1.000
_cell.length_c   1.000
_cell.angle_alpha   90.00
_cell.angle_beta   90.00
_cell.angle_gamma   90.00
#
_symmetry.space_group_name_H-M   'P 1'
#
loop_
_entity.id
_entity.type
_entity.pdbx_description
1 polymer ?
#
loop_
_entity_poly.entity_id
_entity_poly.type
_entity_poly.pdbx_seq_one_letter_code
_entity_poly.pdbx_strand_id
1 'polypeptide(L)'
;MGPDGKVMVGKNGPSAVDPAAQGSTPLQRKFRLVHRLLVFAAAVWYVLISLMATDASLDILQDKARYDSGPIPFASPLIAGYAGTSTIRKSPLVVEVLGDSTKPKASGTLFLESDSSSSFTQCSAVTGDDAVGLYNDEYLRWMFDDLQNKTSYNISVLDEVELVLPVVDCQLQVITGGGAAIARVNYLVRYKDDPERVLLLPTSLSIQDYYIAEQYERGSALLLAFSVVEDMASAGPVPHHYAIALDYPYEYKPDFEACIVYENTDEGFWSFETIPREPDQFPLGPR
;
A
#
# COMPACT_ATOMS: atom_id res chain seq x y z
N MET A 1 39.97 -4.19 77.50
CA MET A 1 41.05 -4.12 78.51
C MET A 1 42.28 -3.59 77.81
N GLY A 2 42.97 -2.62 78.43
CA GLY A 2 44.08 -1.85 77.84
C GLY A 2 45.34 -2.67 77.53
N PRO A 3 46.51 -2.07 77.25
CA PRO A 3 46.93 -0.70 77.55
C PRO A 3 47.64 0.04 76.38
N ASP A 4 47.76 1.37 76.49
CA ASP A 4 48.75 2.23 75.81
C ASP A 4 49.06 1.97 74.31
N GLY A 5 48.09 2.26 73.45
CA GLY A 5 48.26 2.29 72.00
C GLY A 5 48.43 3.70 71.44
N LYS A 6 49.53 4.40 71.76
CA LYS A 6 49.96 5.56 70.97
C LYS A 6 50.34 5.07 69.57
N VAL A 7 49.44 5.21 68.60
CA VAL A 7 49.76 5.04 67.18
C VAL A 7 50.22 6.38 66.61
N MET A 8 51.47 6.43 66.16
CA MET A 8 52.01 7.55 65.42
C MET A 8 51.24 7.72 64.11
N VAL A 9 50.66 8.91 63.90
CA VAL A 9 50.08 9.32 62.63
C VAL A 9 51.24 9.53 61.64
N GLY A 10 51.57 8.47 60.90
CA GLY A 10 52.41 8.55 59.71
C GLY A 10 51.72 9.43 58.67
N LYS A 11 52.22 10.65 58.54
CA LYS A 11 51.76 11.68 57.61
C LYS A 11 52.26 11.34 56.21
N ASN A 12 51.57 10.46 55.49
CA ASN A 12 51.77 10.27 54.06
C ASN A 12 50.64 10.98 53.30
N GLY A 13 50.77 12.29 53.16
CA GLY A 13 49.96 13.03 52.21
C GLY A 13 50.39 12.70 50.78
N PRO A 14 49.47 12.40 49.85
CA PRO A 14 49.77 12.55 48.44
C PRO A 14 50.00 14.04 48.19
N SER A 15 51.19 14.37 47.70
CA SER A 15 51.53 15.70 47.22
C SER A 15 50.53 16.07 46.11
N ALA A 16 49.73 17.10 46.36
CA ALA A 16 48.88 17.70 45.34
C ALA A 16 49.79 18.27 44.26
N VAL A 17 49.98 17.50 43.18
CA VAL A 17 50.40 18.07 41.91
C VAL A 17 49.13 18.67 41.33
N ASP A 18 48.94 19.97 41.54
CA ASP A 18 47.95 20.73 40.77
C ASP A 18 48.28 20.56 39.29
N PRO A 19 47.42 19.91 38.47
CA PRO A 19 47.59 20.00 37.05
C PRO A 19 47.22 21.45 36.69
N ALA A 20 48.25 22.23 36.37
CA ALA A 20 48.12 23.54 35.76
C ALA A 20 47.06 23.45 34.66
N ALA A 21 45.93 24.14 34.88
CA ALA A 21 44.86 24.22 33.91
C ALA A 21 45.43 24.80 32.61
N GLN A 22 45.72 23.92 31.65
CA GLN A 22 46.12 24.32 30.31
C GLN A 22 45.01 25.18 29.73
N GLY A 23 45.25 26.49 29.70
CA GLY A 23 44.34 27.45 29.09
C GLY A 23 44.08 27.02 27.66
N SER A 24 42.83 26.63 27.37
CA SER A 24 42.43 26.23 26.03
C SER A 24 42.77 27.34 25.04
N THR A 25 43.44 26.99 23.94
CA THR A 25 43.77 27.99 22.90
C THR A 25 42.48 28.63 22.39
N PRO A 26 42.51 29.92 21.99
CA PRO A 26 41.31 30.65 21.56
C PRO A 26 40.56 29.95 20.41
N LEU A 27 41.28 29.21 19.57
CA LEU A 27 40.73 28.36 18.51
C LEU A 27 39.94 27.16 19.03
N GLN A 28 40.45 26.43 20.02
CA GLN A 28 39.75 25.30 20.64
C GLN A 28 38.50 25.73 21.41
N ARG A 29 38.50 26.96 21.97
CA ARG A 29 37.34 27.53 22.65
C ARG A 29 36.25 27.93 21.65
N LYS A 30 36.63 28.52 20.51
CA LYS A 30 35.72 28.82 19.39
C LYS A 30 35.11 27.57 18.79
N PHE A 31 35.92 26.53 18.52
CA PHE A 31 35.42 25.28 17.97
C PHE A 31 34.42 24.57 18.90
N ARG A 32 34.71 24.53 20.21
CA ARG A 32 33.76 23.96 21.20
C ARG A 32 32.46 24.76 21.31
N LEU A 33 32.51 26.08 21.16
CA LEU A 33 31.30 26.92 21.11
C LEU A 33 30.46 26.63 19.86
N VAL A 34 31.08 26.54 18.69
CA VAL A 34 30.40 26.19 17.44
C VAL A 34 29.78 24.79 17.52
N HIS A 35 30.53 23.80 18.01
CA HIS A 35 30.00 22.45 18.18
C HIS A 35 28.80 22.41 19.13
N ARG A 36 28.85 23.14 20.26
CA ARG A 36 27.72 23.24 21.20
C ARG A 36 26.50 23.93 20.57
N LEU A 37 26.71 24.95 19.75
CA LEU A 37 25.62 25.60 19.00
C LEU A 37 24.98 24.65 17.99
N LEU A 38 25.79 23.85 17.27
CA LEU A 38 25.29 22.86 16.32
C LEU A 38 24.51 21.74 17.01
N VAL A 39 25.02 21.23 18.14
CA VAL A 39 24.31 20.21 18.94
C VAL A 39 23.00 20.77 19.48
N PHE A 40 22.99 22.00 19.97
CA PHE A 40 21.77 22.66 20.43
C PHE A 40 20.77 22.86 19.28
N ALA A 41 21.22 23.32 18.11
CA ALA A 41 20.37 23.47 16.93
C ALA A 41 19.78 22.11 16.48
N ALA A 42 20.58 21.04 16.48
CA ALA A 42 20.12 19.70 16.15
C ALA A 42 19.08 19.19 17.17
N ALA A 43 19.29 19.45 18.46
CA ALA A 43 18.33 19.09 19.50
C ALA A 43 17.00 19.84 19.36
N VAL A 44 17.05 21.15 19.09
CA VAL A 44 15.84 21.95 18.80
C VAL A 44 15.13 21.44 17.56
N TRP A 45 15.87 21.10 16.51
CA TRP A 45 15.31 20.53 15.28
C TRP A 45 14.61 19.19 15.54
N TYR A 46 15.22 18.31 16.34
CA TYR A 46 14.64 17.03 16.71
C TYR A 46 13.34 17.20 17.51
N VAL A 47 13.29 18.16 18.44
CA VAL A 47 12.08 18.50 19.20
C VAL A 47 10.99 19.01 18.25
N LEU A 48 11.31 19.87 17.29
CA LEU A 48 10.34 20.36 16.32
C LEU A 48 9.77 19.22 15.46
N ILE A 49 10.61 18.32 14.95
CA ILE A 49 10.14 17.14 14.20
C ILE A 49 9.26 16.27 15.09
N SER A 50 9.67 16.03 16.34
CA SER A 50 8.89 15.21 17.28
C SER A 50 7.52 15.82 17.56
N LEU A 51 7.44 17.15 17.71
CA LEU A 51 6.18 17.87 17.91
C LEU A 51 5.30 17.81 16.66
N MET A 52 5.85 18.03 15.46
CA MET A 52 5.10 17.88 14.20
C MET A 52 4.57 16.45 14.01
N ALA A 53 5.38 15.44 14.32
CA ALA A 53 4.97 14.04 14.25
C ALA A 53 3.89 13.70 15.30
N THR A 54 3.99 14.27 16.50
CA THR A 54 2.97 14.11 17.55
C THR A 54 1.66 14.77 17.16
N ASP A 55 1.72 15.97 16.58
CA ASP A 55 0.55 16.71 16.08
C ASP A 55 -0.15 15.90 14.98
N ALA A 56 0.60 15.40 14.00
CA ALA A 56 0.06 14.50 12.96
C ALA A 56 -0.53 13.21 13.55
N SER A 57 0.12 12.62 14.57
CA SER A 57 -0.42 11.43 15.26
C SER A 57 -1.70 11.75 16.02
N LEU A 58 -1.80 12.94 16.64
CA LEU A 58 -3.00 13.39 17.33
C LEU A 58 -4.13 13.69 16.36
N ASP A 59 -3.86 14.24 15.18
CA ASP A 59 -4.86 14.44 14.14
C ASP A 59 -5.46 13.11 13.65
N ILE A 60 -4.62 12.07 13.52
CA ILE A 60 -5.07 10.68 13.23
C ILE A 60 -5.88 10.13 14.40
N LEU A 61 -5.39 10.23 15.63
CA LEU A 61 -6.05 9.69 16.82
C LEU A 61 -7.37 10.41 17.17
N GLN A 62 -7.50 11.68 16.79
CA GLN A 62 -8.72 12.47 17.00
C GLN A 62 -9.68 12.38 15.81
N ASP A 63 -9.35 11.58 14.80
CA ASP A 63 -10.16 11.42 13.59
C ASP A 63 -10.48 12.77 12.92
N LYS A 64 -9.55 13.73 13.07
CA LYS A 64 -9.66 15.10 12.54
C LYS A 64 -9.10 15.22 11.14
N ALA A 65 -8.53 14.15 10.60
CA ALA A 65 -8.21 14.05 9.20
C ALA A 65 -9.52 14.19 8.42
N ARG A 66 -9.82 15.41 7.98
CA ARG A 66 -10.97 15.67 7.11
C ARG A 66 -10.83 14.79 5.89
N TYR A 67 -11.66 13.77 5.85
CA TYR A 67 -11.79 12.82 4.77
C TYR A 67 -12.31 13.53 3.53
N ASP A 68 -11.41 14.11 2.74
CA ASP A 68 -11.57 14.03 1.28
C ASP A 68 -11.13 12.61 0.87
N SER A 69 -11.82 11.60 1.43
CA SER A 69 -11.64 10.19 1.09
C SER A 69 -12.40 9.92 -0.20
N GLY A 70 -12.16 10.69 -1.26
CA GLY A 70 -12.42 10.15 -2.59
C GLY A 70 -11.49 8.95 -2.83
N PRO A 71 -11.79 8.02 -3.75
CA PRO A 71 -10.80 7.04 -4.19
C PRO A 71 -9.56 7.82 -4.62
N ILE A 72 -8.44 7.69 -3.89
CA ILE A 72 -7.23 8.47 -4.19
C ILE A 72 -6.84 8.11 -5.62
N PRO A 73 -6.92 9.06 -6.57
CA PRO A 73 -6.61 8.78 -7.94
C PRO A 73 -5.09 8.75 -8.06
N PHE A 74 -4.47 7.61 -7.75
CA PHE A 74 -3.08 7.42 -8.18
C PHE A 74 -3.13 7.24 -9.70
N ALA A 75 -2.65 8.25 -10.42
CA ALA A 75 -2.41 8.12 -11.85
C ALA A 75 -1.41 6.98 -12.05
N SER A 76 -1.77 6.02 -12.91
CA SER A 76 -0.84 4.98 -13.36
C SER A 76 -0.10 5.53 -14.58
N PRO A 77 1.17 5.97 -14.43
CA PRO A 77 1.83 6.82 -15.41
C PRO A 77 2.11 6.09 -16.74
N LEU A 78 2.42 4.79 -16.71
CA LEU A 78 2.81 4.04 -17.90
C LEU A 78 1.63 3.34 -18.55
N ILE A 79 0.78 2.67 -17.77
CA ILE A 79 -0.27 1.80 -18.34
C ILE A 79 -1.21 2.54 -19.30
N ALA A 80 -1.49 3.83 -19.05
CA ALA A 80 -2.31 4.64 -19.94
C ALA A 80 -1.70 4.78 -21.35
N GLY A 81 -0.37 4.96 -21.42
CA GLY A 81 0.35 5.00 -22.70
C GLY A 81 0.32 3.65 -23.41
N TYR A 82 0.52 2.56 -22.66
CA TYR A 82 0.47 1.19 -23.19
C TYR A 82 -0.95 0.76 -23.61
N ALA A 83 -1.99 1.27 -22.96
CA ALA A 83 -3.39 1.08 -23.34
C ALA A 83 -3.74 1.85 -24.63
N GLY A 84 -2.99 2.91 -24.94
CA GLY A 84 -3.17 3.71 -26.14
C GLY A 84 -4.45 4.55 -26.11
N THR A 85 -4.95 4.90 -27.30
CA THR A 85 -6.07 5.83 -27.48
C THR A 85 -7.30 5.19 -28.12
N SER A 86 -7.35 3.86 -28.21
CA SER A 86 -8.45 3.12 -28.82
C SER A 86 -8.76 1.84 -28.03
N THR A 87 -9.43 0.88 -28.67
CA THR A 87 -9.70 -0.45 -28.10
C THR A 87 -8.42 -1.10 -27.55
N ILE A 88 -8.50 -1.73 -26.37
CA ILE A 88 -7.37 -2.40 -25.74
C ILE A 88 -6.76 -3.49 -26.65
N ARG A 89 -7.56 -4.15 -27.49
CA ARG A 89 -7.06 -5.12 -28.48
C ARG A 89 -6.01 -4.52 -29.43
N LYS A 90 -6.17 -3.26 -29.82
CA LYS A 90 -5.27 -2.52 -30.74
C LYS A 90 -4.20 -1.72 -30.01
N SER A 91 -4.14 -1.84 -28.68
CA SER A 91 -3.21 -1.08 -27.87
C SER A 91 -1.75 -1.48 -28.12
N PRO A 92 -0.77 -0.58 -27.90
CA PRO A 92 0.65 -0.93 -27.91
C PRO A 92 0.98 -2.12 -26.98
N LEU A 93 0.29 -2.23 -25.84
CA LEU A 93 0.42 -3.37 -24.93
C LEU A 93 0.18 -4.71 -25.64
N VAL A 94 -0.89 -4.81 -26.42
CA VAL A 94 -1.24 -6.09 -27.07
C VAL A 94 -0.44 -6.29 -28.35
N VAL A 95 -0.36 -5.26 -29.19
CA VAL A 95 0.22 -5.39 -30.54
C VAL A 95 1.75 -5.42 -30.49
N GLU A 96 2.38 -4.51 -29.75
CA GLU A 96 3.83 -4.34 -29.76
C GLU A 96 4.51 -5.17 -28.67
N VAL A 97 3.99 -5.14 -27.44
CA VAL A 97 4.63 -5.82 -26.30
C VAL A 97 4.34 -7.33 -26.30
N LEU A 98 3.09 -7.72 -26.53
CA LEU A 98 2.70 -9.13 -26.53
C LEU A 98 2.80 -9.81 -27.91
N GLY A 99 3.24 -9.08 -28.93
CA GLY A 99 3.38 -9.59 -30.30
C GLY A 99 2.03 -9.99 -30.91
N ASP A 100 1.00 -9.19 -30.66
CA ASP A 100 -0.38 -9.39 -31.13
C ASP A 100 -1.06 -10.69 -30.61
N SER A 101 -0.52 -11.27 -29.53
CA SER A 101 -1.08 -12.48 -28.92
C SER A 101 -1.87 -12.15 -27.65
N THR A 102 -3.11 -12.61 -27.61
CA THR A 102 -3.99 -12.56 -26.42
C THR A 102 -4.13 -13.92 -25.74
N LYS A 103 -3.32 -14.92 -26.11
CA LYS A 103 -3.43 -16.24 -25.49
C LYS A 103 -3.07 -16.18 -24.00
N PRO A 104 -3.91 -16.74 -23.10
CA PRO A 104 -3.60 -16.89 -21.69
C PRO A 104 -2.21 -17.45 -21.48
N LYS A 105 -1.39 -16.71 -20.74
CA LYS A 105 -0.09 -17.19 -20.31
C LYS A 105 -0.29 -18.02 -19.04
N ALA A 106 0.29 -19.21 -19.02
CA ALA A 106 0.27 -20.09 -17.85
C ALA A 106 1.04 -19.50 -16.66
N SER A 107 2.05 -18.66 -16.93
CA SER A 107 2.86 -18.00 -15.92
C SER A 107 3.43 -16.68 -16.45
N GLY A 108 3.86 -15.84 -15.53
CA GLY A 108 4.53 -14.56 -15.77
C GLY A 108 3.61 -13.36 -15.61
N THR A 109 4.16 -12.36 -14.93
CA THR A 109 3.63 -10.99 -14.81
C THR A 109 4.46 -10.07 -15.68
N LEU A 110 3.80 -9.17 -16.42
CA LEU A 110 4.48 -8.15 -17.20
C LEU A 110 4.67 -6.90 -16.35
N PHE A 111 5.91 -6.44 -16.24
CA PHE A 111 6.30 -5.24 -15.54
C PHE A 111 6.66 -4.15 -16.55
N LEU A 112 5.95 -3.03 -16.50
CA LEU A 112 6.21 -1.85 -17.33
C LEU A 112 7.30 -1.02 -16.63
N GLU A 113 8.49 -0.96 -17.21
CA GLU A 113 9.63 -0.25 -16.62
C GLU A 113 9.70 1.22 -17.07
N SER A 114 9.31 1.48 -18.31
CA SER A 114 9.24 2.81 -18.92
C SER A 114 8.22 2.82 -20.06
N ASP A 115 8.05 3.97 -20.74
CA ASP A 115 7.12 4.14 -21.89
C ASP A 115 7.37 3.17 -23.06
N SER A 116 8.53 2.52 -23.10
CA SER A 116 8.94 1.63 -24.20
C SER A 116 9.69 0.36 -23.75
N SER A 117 9.93 0.18 -22.44
CA SER A 117 10.56 -1.01 -21.89
C SER A 117 9.60 -1.75 -20.99
N SER A 118 9.55 -3.06 -21.17
CA SER A 118 8.82 -3.97 -20.30
C SER A 118 9.63 -5.24 -20.06
N SER A 119 9.36 -5.90 -18.95
CA SER A 119 10.13 -7.04 -18.46
C SER A 119 9.20 -8.05 -17.80
N PHE A 120 9.61 -9.31 -17.77
CA PHE A 120 8.99 -10.34 -16.91
C PHE A 120 9.76 -10.51 -15.59
N THR A 121 10.77 -9.66 -15.37
CA THR A 121 11.47 -9.53 -14.09
C THR A 121 10.78 -8.46 -13.27
N GLN A 122 10.56 -8.74 -11.98
CA GLN A 122 9.90 -7.81 -11.07
C GLN A 122 10.60 -6.44 -11.01
N CYS A 123 9.81 -5.38 -10.83
CA CYS A 123 10.31 -4.01 -10.71
C CYS A 123 11.42 -3.90 -9.67
N SER A 124 12.53 -3.25 -10.01
CA SER A 124 13.65 -3.01 -9.07
C SER A 124 13.26 -2.16 -7.86
N ALA A 125 12.18 -1.38 -7.98
CA ALA A 125 11.61 -0.57 -6.91
C ALA A 125 10.85 -1.39 -5.86
N VAL A 126 10.41 -2.61 -6.19
CA VAL A 126 9.79 -3.52 -5.23
C VAL A 126 10.91 -4.04 -4.33
N THR A 127 10.93 -3.56 -3.09
CA THR A 127 11.96 -3.90 -2.10
C THR A 127 11.29 -4.33 -0.80
N GLY A 128 11.90 -5.30 -0.11
CA GLY A 128 11.32 -5.93 1.08
C GLY A 128 10.48 -7.15 0.76
N ASP A 129 10.56 -8.17 1.62
CA ASP A 129 9.98 -9.50 1.36
C ASP A 129 8.46 -9.45 1.15
N ASP A 130 7.74 -8.63 1.91
CA ASP A 130 6.29 -8.50 1.79
C ASP A 130 5.86 -7.92 0.43
N ALA A 131 6.52 -6.85 -0.02
CA ALA A 131 6.22 -6.22 -1.31
C ALA A 131 6.59 -7.14 -2.49
N VAL A 132 7.70 -7.87 -2.37
CA VAL A 132 8.11 -8.90 -3.34
C VAL A 132 7.03 -9.99 -3.44
N GLY A 133 6.47 -10.41 -2.31
CA GLY A 133 5.35 -11.34 -2.23
C GLY A 133 4.10 -10.84 -2.95
N LEU A 134 3.70 -9.59 -2.73
CA LEU A 134 2.48 -9.02 -3.30
C LEU A 134 2.52 -8.88 -4.83
N TYR A 135 3.69 -8.59 -5.40
CA TYR A 135 3.84 -8.39 -6.84
C TYR A 135 4.41 -9.61 -7.58
N ASN A 136 4.40 -10.79 -6.96
CA ASN A 136 4.79 -12.02 -7.63
C ASN A 136 3.64 -12.57 -8.50
N ASP A 137 3.99 -13.41 -9.48
CA ASP A 137 3.03 -13.96 -10.44
C ASP A 137 1.96 -14.84 -9.80
N GLU A 138 2.35 -15.65 -8.81
CA GLU A 138 1.45 -16.58 -8.12
C GLU A 138 0.36 -15.82 -7.35
N TYR A 139 0.75 -14.83 -6.54
CA TYR A 139 -0.15 -14.01 -5.74
C TYR A 139 -1.11 -13.21 -6.61
N LEU A 140 -0.60 -12.53 -7.65
CA LEU A 140 -1.44 -11.69 -8.51
C LEU A 140 -2.49 -12.52 -9.28
N ARG A 141 -2.13 -13.73 -9.72
CA ARG A 141 -3.06 -14.65 -10.38
C ARG A 141 -4.04 -15.27 -9.40
N TRP A 142 -3.57 -15.67 -8.22
CA TRP A 142 -4.41 -16.19 -7.16
C TRP A 142 -5.48 -15.18 -6.72
N MET A 143 -5.10 -13.91 -6.59
CA MET A 143 -6.05 -12.84 -6.24
C MET A 143 -7.12 -12.66 -7.33
N PHE A 144 -6.75 -12.73 -8.60
CA PHE A 144 -7.71 -12.68 -9.72
C PHE A 144 -8.64 -13.89 -9.74
N ASP A 145 -8.09 -15.10 -9.57
CA ASP A 145 -8.86 -16.35 -9.53
C ASP A 145 -9.87 -16.34 -8.38
N ASP A 146 -9.43 -15.87 -7.20
CA ASP A 146 -10.33 -15.79 -6.05
C ASP A 146 -11.42 -14.74 -6.25
N LEU A 147 -11.08 -13.54 -6.72
CA LEU A 147 -12.06 -12.52 -7.09
C LEU A 147 -13.09 -13.08 -8.07
N GLN A 148 -12.64 -13.75 -9.14
CA GLN A 148 -13.51 -14.35 -10.15
C GLN A 148 -14.43 -15.41 -9.53
N ASN A 149 -13.88 -16.38 -8.80
CA ASN A 149 -14.64 -17.48 -8.21
C ASN A 149 -15.67 -16.99 -7.17
N LYS A 150 -15.31 -15.94 -6.43
CA LYS A 150 -16.14 -15.42 -5.36
C LYS A 150 -17.21 -14.47 -5.84
N THR A 151 -16.95 -13.62 -6.84
CA THR A 151 -17.84 -12.49 -7.19
C THR A 151 -18.54 -12.60 -8.55
N SER A 152 -18.27 -13.63 -9.36
CA SER A 152 -18.86 -13.79 -10.69
C SER A 152 -20.39 -13.95 -10.70
N TYR A 153 -21.00 -14.36 -9.59
CA TYR A 153 -22.46 -14.42 -9.43
C TYR A 153 -23.13 -13.05 -9.59
N ASN A 154 -22.40 -11.96 -9.34
CA ASN A 154 -22.90 -10.60 -9.47
C ASN A 154 -22.16 -9.82 -10.57
N ILE A 155 -20.82 -9.94 -10.62
CA ILE A 155 -19.99 -9.25 -11.60
C ILE A 155 -19.80 -10.17 -12.81
N SER A 156 -20.84 -10.26 -13.65
CA SER A 156 -20.95 -11.26 -14.72
C SER A 156 -19.79 -11.26 -15.73
N VAL A 157 -19.17 -10.10 -15.98
CA VAL A 157 -18.00 -10.01 -16.86
C VAL A 157 -16.87 -10.94 -16.41
N LEU A 158 -16.72 -11.19 -15.10
CA LEU A 158 -15.70 -12.10 -14.58
C LEU A 158 -16.00 -13.56 -14.94
N ASP A 159 -17.25 -13.97 -15.15
CA ASP A 159 -17.56 -15.33 -15.62
C ASP A 159 -17.26 -15.52 -17.13
N GLU A 160 -17.34 -14.44 -17.91
CA GLU A 160 -17.20 -14.47 -19.36
C GLU A 160 -15.75 -14.35 -19.85
N VAL A 161 -14.83 -13.92 -18.98
CA VAL A 161 -13.44 -13.64 -19.34
C VAL A 161 -12.44 -14.62 -18.74
N GLU A 162 -11.29 -14.72 -19.39
CA GLU A 162 -10.11 -15.43 -18.90
C GLU A 162 -8.90 -14.49 -18.83
N LEU A 163 -8.03 -14.73 -17.85
CA LEU A 163 -6.84 -13.91 -17.63
C LEU A 163 -5.79 -14.18 -18.72
N VAL A 164 -5.38 -13.12 -19.43
CA VAL A 164 -4.23 -13.19 -20.34
C VAL A 164 -2.93 -13.15 -19.52
N LEU A 165 -2.75 -12.09 -18.74
CA LEU A 165 -1.69 -11.96 -17.73
C LEU A 165 -1.93 -10.74 -16.81
N PRO A 166 -1.33 -10.72 -15.61
CA PRO A 166 -1.20 -9.52 -14.80
C PRO A 166 -0.17 -8.54 -15.40
N VAL A 167 -0.46 -7.23 -15.32
CA VAL A 167 0.43 -6.15 -15.76
C VAL A 167 0.63 -5.14 -14.62
N VAL A 168 1.88 -4.91 -14.24
CA VAL A 168 2.28 -4.03 -13.14
C VAL A 168 3.04 -2.83 -13.71
N ASP A 169 2.63 -1.63 -13.31
CA ASP A 169 3.31 -0.38 -13.67
C ASP A 169 4.38 -0.05 -12.61
N CYS A 170 5.66 -0.19 -12.97
CA CYS A 170 6.77 -0.01 -12.02
C CYS A 170 6.96 1.42 -11.52
N GLN A 171 6.30 2.40 -12.14
CA GLN A 171 6.39 3.81 -11.75
C GLN A 171 5.26 4.24 -10.81
N LEU A 172 4.40 3.29 -10.41
CA LEU A 172 3.40 3.53 -9.38
C LEU A 172 4.04 3.87 -8.03
N GLN A 173 3.64 4.99 -7.44
CA GLN A 173 4.13 5.42 -6.12
C GLN A 173 3.79 4.41 -5.02
N VAL A 174 2.72 3.63 -5.17
CA VAL A 174 2.36 2.57 -4.21
C VAL A 174 3.40 1.45 -4.14
N ILE A 175 4.22 1.26 -5.19
CA ILE A 175 5.31 0.26 -5.16
C ILE A 175 6.45 0.71 -4.24
N THR A 176 6.75 2.01 -4.20
CA THR A 176 7.85 2.55 -3.38
C THR A 176 7.41 3.01 -1.99
N GLY A 177 6.13 3.36 -1.81
CA GLY A 177 5.62 3.96 -0.57
C GLY A 177 4.36 3.32 0.03
N GLY A 178 3.70 2.37 -0.66
CA GLY A 178 2.43 1.79 -0.22
C GLY A 178 2.54 0.67 0.84
N GLY A 179 3.74 0.10 1.01
CA GLY A 179 3.95 -1.03 1.92
C GLY A 179 3.11 -2.26 1.56
N ALA A 180 2.90 -3.16 2.53
CA ALA A 180 2.10 -4.37 2.35
C ALA A 180 0.58 -4.14 2.33
N ALA A 181 0.12 -2.91 2.60
CA ALA A 181 -1.30 -2.59 2.76
C ALA A 181 -1.99 -2.17 1.46
N ILE A 182 -1.25 -1.76 0.43
CA ILE A 182 -1.82 -1.27 -0.82
C ILE A 182 -1.07 -1.86 -2.01
N ALA A 183 -1.80 -2.45 -2.96
CA ALA A 183 -1.24 -2.95 -4.21
C ALA A 183 -2.09 -2.54 -5.41
N ARG A 184 -1.47 -2.41 -6.58
CA ARG A 184 -2.15 -2.07 -7.82
C ARG A 184 -1.66 -2.90 -8.98
N VAL A 185 -2.59 -3.48 -9.71
CA VAL A 185 -2.33 -4.38 -10.82
C VAL A 185 -3.37 -4.14 -11.91
N ASN A 186 -2.96 -4.23 -13.16
CA ASN A 186 -3.86 -4.16 -14.30
C ASN A 186 -3.98 -5.56 -14.87
N TYR A 187 -5.13 -6.20 -14.73
CA TYR A 187 -5.35 -7.51 -15.33
C TYR A 187 -5.74 -7.34 -16.79
N LEU A 188 -4.94 -7.89 -17.70
CA LEU A 188 -5.32 -8.00 -19.10
C LEU A 188 -6.14 -9.28 -19.27
N VAL A 189 -7.39 -9.15 -19.67
CA VAL A 189 -8.31 -10.28 -19.85
C VAL A 189 -8.89 -10.28 -21.26
N ARG A 190 -9.40 -11.42 -21.69
CA ARG A 190 -10.16 -11.52 -22.95
C ARG A 190 -11.42 -12.34 -22.72
N TYR A 191 -12.42 -12.14 -23.58
CA TYR A 191 -13.59 -13.01 -23.57
C TYR A 191 -13.24 -14.42 -24.01
N LYS A 192 -13.83 -15.42 -23.34
CA LYS A 192 -13.64 -16.84 -23.66
C LYS A 192 -14.16 -17.18 -25.06
N ASP A 193 -15.31 -16.60 -25.41
CA ASP A 193 -16.01 -16.87 -26.68
C ASP A 193 -15.55 -15.97 -27.84
N ASP A 194 -14.93 -14.83 -27.54
CA ASP A 194 -14.39 -13.89 -28.53
C ASP A 194 -13.00 -13.37 -28.12
N PRO A 195 -11.92 -14.06 -28.53
CA PRO A 195 -10.55 -13.69 -28.17
C PRO A 195 -10.06 -12.34 -28.70
N GLU A 196 -10.81 -11.72 -29.62
CA GLU A 196 -10.51 -10.38 -30.14
C GLU A 196 -11.06 -9.27 -29.25
N ARG A 197 -12.01 -9.59 -28.37
CA ARG A 197 -12.51 -8.68 -27.34
C ARG A 197 -11.63 -8.79 -26.10
N VAL A 198 -10.78 -7.78 -25.93
CA VAL A 198 -9.80 -7.70 -24.85
C VAL A 198 -10.15 -6.53 -23.95
N LEU A 199 -10.09 -6.76 -22.65
CA LEU A 199 -10.35 -5.75 -21.63
C LEU A 199 -9.11 -5.56 -20.77
N LEU A 200 -8.92 -4.33 -20.32
CA LEU A 200 -8.01 -3.99 -19.25
C LEU A 200 -8.83 -3.79 -17.98
N LEU A 201 -8.43 -4.45 -16.89
CA LEU A 201 -9.04 -4.30 -15.58
C LEU A 201 -8.04 -3.64 -14.60
N PRO A 202 -7.93 -2.29 -14.58
CA PRO A 202 -7.17 -1.59 -13.57
C PRO A 202 -7.77 -1.91 -12.19
N THR A 203 -6.97 -2.52 -11.33
CA THR A 203 -7.40 -3.06 -10.03
C THR A 203 -6.53 -2.47 -8.93
N SER A 204 -7.19 -2.03 -7.85
CA SER A 204 -6.58 -1.55 -6.62
C SER A 204 -6.99 -2.48 -5.49
N LEU A 205 -5.99 -2.91 -4.71
CA LEU A 205 -6.12 -3.71 -3.51
C LEU A 205 -5.69 -2.82 -2.35
N SER A 206 -6.52 -2.71 -1.32
CA SER A 206 -6.19 -1.93 -0.13
C SER A 206 -6.71 -2.60 1.11
N ILE A 207 -5.83 -2.82 2.08
CA ILE A 207 -6.21 -3.17 3.44
C ILE A 207 -6.71 -1.89 4.11
N GLN A 208 -7.93 -1.94 4.65
CA GLN A 208 -8.63 -0.84 5.29
C GLN A 208 -9.26 -1.34 6.59
N ASP A 209 -9.51 -0.45 7.54
CA ASP A 209 -10.30 -0.80 8.72
C ASP A 209 -11.79 -0.77 8.36
N TYR A 210 -12.57 -1.71 8.90
CA TYR A 210 -14.01 -1.76 8.74
C TYR A 210 -14.74 -1.70 10.08
N TYR A 211 -15.99 -1.25 10.04
CA TYR A 211 -16.90 -1.25 11.17
C TYR A 211 -18.32 -1.62 10.71
N ILE A 212 -18.92 -2.63 11.33
CA ILE A 212 -20.31 -3.04 11.10
C ILE A 212 -21.11 -2.68 12.34
N ALA A 213 -21.87 -1.57 12.25
CA ALA A 213 -22.55 -0.98 13.38
C ALA A 213 -23.59 -1.91 14.01
N GLU A 214 -24.35 -2.64 13.18
CA GLU A 214 -25.43 -3.54 13.60
C GLU A 214 -24.91 -4.74 14.41
N GLN A 215 -23.65 -5.12 14.19
CA GLN A 215 -23.00 -6.27 14.81
C GLN A 215 -22.02 -5.87 15.91
N TYR A 216 -21.78 -4.57 16.10
CA TYR A 216 -20.70 -4.04 16.94
C TYR A 216 -19.33 -4.65 16.62
N GLU A 217 -19.11 -4.96 15.34
CA GLU A 217 -17.91 -5.63 14.84
C GLU A 217 -16.97 -4.64 14.16
N ARG A 218 -15.67 -4.85 14.36
CA ARG A 218 -14.60 -4.07 13.73
C ARG A 218 -13.41 -4.95 13.45
N GLY A 219 -12.71 -4.66 12.37
CA GLY A 219 -11.52 -5.41 11.99
C GLY A 219 -10.82 -4.76 10.81
N SER A 220 -9.98 -5.56 10.17
CA SER A 220 -9.31 -5.19 8.94
C SER A 220 -10.01 -5.87 7.77
N ALA A 221 -10.10 -5.22 6.62
CA ALA A 221 -10.69 -5.77 5.42
C ALA A 221 -9.83 -5.46 4.21
N LEU A 222 -9.77 -6.39 3.27
CA LEU A 222 -9.23 -6.14 1.94
C LEU A 222 -10.33 -5.58 1.05
N LEU A 223 -10.22 -4.31 0.72
CA LEU A 223 -11.02 -3.67 -0.31
C LEU A 223 -10.34 -3.85 -1.68
N LEU A 224 -11.05 -4.49 -2.60
CA LEU A 224 -10.68 -4.61 -4.00
C LEU A 224 -11.62 -3.73 -4.82
N ALA A 225 -11.05 -2.77 -5.55
CA ALA A 225 -11.78 -1.93 -6.49
C ALA A 225 -11.18 -2.09 -7.88
N PHE A 226 -12.02 -2.32 -8.90
CA PHE A 226 -11.55 -2.39 -10.28
C PHE A 226 -12.50 -1.73 -11.26
N SER A 227 -11.95 -1.36 -12.41
CA SER A 227 -12.69 -0.80 -13.53
C SER A 227 -12.66 -1.72 -14.73
N VAL A 228 -13.64 -1.61 -15.63
CA VAL A 228 -13.65 -2.36 -16.89
C VAL A 228 -13.40 -1.41 -18.05
N VAL A 229 -12.25 -1.58 -18.72
CA VAL A 229 -11.85 -0.72 -19.84
C VAL A 229 -11.71 -1.57 -21.11
N GLU A 230 -12.61 -1.37 -22.07
CA GLU A 230 -12.54 -2.00 -23.40
C GLU A 230 -11.94 -1.05 -24.46
N ASP A 231 -12.24 0.25 -24.35
CA ASP A 231 -11.83 1.29 -25.30
C ASP A 231 -11.48 2.59 -24.58
N MET A 232 -10.24 3.05 -24.75
CA MET A 232 -9.72 4.30 -24.20
C MET A 232 -10.34 5.54 -24.87
N ALA A 233 -10.93 5.42 -26.06
CA ALA A 233 -11.63 6.51 -26.73
C ALA A 233 -13.10 6.67 -26.30
N SER A 234 -13.63 5.74 -25.49
CA SER A 234 -15.01 5.81 -25.03
C SER A 234 -15.22 7.03 -24.14
N ALA A 235 -16.20 7.86 -24.48
CA ALA A 235 -16.60 9.03 -23.68
C ALA A 235 -17.64 8.69 -22.59
N GLY A 236 -18.05 7.42 -22.49
CA GLY A 236 -19.01 6.95 -21.49
C GLY A 236 -18.39 6.79 -20.10
N PRO A 237 -19.23 6.69 -19.05
CA PRO A 237 -18.74 6.38 -17.71
C PRO A 237 -18.08 5.00 -17.70
N VAL A 238 -16.92 4.90 -17.07
CA VAL A 238 -16.22 3.62 -16.87
C VAL A 238 -16.89 2.88 -15.70
N PRO A 239 -17.38 1.65 -15.89
CA PRO A 239 -17.93 0.87 -14.79
C PRO A 239 -16.88 0.63 -13.71
N HIS A 240 -17.26 0.84 -12.46
CA HIS A 240 -16.46 0.54 -11.27
C HIS A 240 -17.15 -0.56 -10.47
N HIS A 241 -16.38 -1.55 -10.07
CA HIS A 241 -16.82 -2.67 -9.25
C HIS A 241 -15.99 -2.73 -7.98
N TYR A 242 -16.63 -3.16 -6.91
CA TYR A 242 -16.04 -3.28 -5.60
C TYR A 242 -16.30 -4.67 -5.03
N ALA A 243 -15.30 -5.21 -4.35
CA ALA A 243 -15.41 -6.42 -3.57
C ALA A 243 -14.66 -6.21 -2.25
N ILE A 244 -15.21 -6.74 -1.17
CA ILE A 244 -14.59 -6.65 0.16
C ILE A 244 -14.37 -8.05 0.71
N ALA A 245 -13.23 -8.28 1.36
CA ALA A 245 -12.99 -9.48 2.15
C ALA A 245 -12.67 -9.06 3.58
N LEU A 246 -13.58 -9.37 4.51
CA LEU A 246 -13.41 -9.07 5.93
C LEU A 246 -12.30 -9.93 6.54
N ASP A 247 -11.70 -9.42 7.61
CA ASP A 247 -10.63 -10.00 8.43
C ASP A 247 -9.31 -10.35 7.70
N TYR A 248 -9.19 -10.03 6.41
CA TYR A 248 -7.90 -10.07 5.71
C TYR A 248 -6.97 -8.96 6.22
N PRO A 249 -5.66 -9.19 6.43
CA PRO A 249 -4.85 -10.37 6.07
C PRO A 249 -4.73 -11.44 7.18
N TYR A 250 -5.59 -11.42 8.19
CA TYR A 250 -5.53 -12.38 9.31
C TYR A 250 -6.18 -13.72 8.95
N GLU A 251 -7.02 -13.75 7.93
CA GLU A 251 -7.48 -14.96 7.27
C GLU A 251 -6.52 -15.42 6.16
N TYR A 252 -6.37 -16.74 6.00
CA TYR A 252 -5.45 -17.32 5.02
C TYR A 252 -5.83 -16.97 3.57
N LYS A 253 -7.13 -16.80 3.30
CA LYS A 253 -7.66 -16.58 1.96
C LYS A 253 -8.73 -15.48 2.05
N PRO A 254 -8.71 -14.46 1.17
CA PRO A 254 -9.78 -13.48 1.13
C PRO A 254 -11.11 -14.17 0.81
N ASP A 255 -12.16 -13.81 1.51
CA ASP A 255 -13.52 -14.22 1.18
C ASP A 255 -14.26 -13.02 0.57
N PHE A 256 -14.06 -12.81 -0.73
CA PHE A 256 -14.62 -11.63 -1.39
C PHE A 256 -16.14 -11.69 -1.50
N GLU A 257 -16.80 -10.63 -1.06
CA GLU A 257 -18.20 -10.35 -1.32
C GLU A 257 -18.31 -9.16 -2.28
N ALA A 258 -19.13 -9.29 -3.32
CA ALA A 258 -19.40 -8.18 -4.23
C ALA A 258 -20.17 -7.08 -3.48
N CYS A 259 -19.80 -5.81 -3.68
CA CYS A 259 -20.36 -4.70 -2.93
C CYS A 259 -20.81 -3.55 -3.81
N ILE A 260 -21.79 -2.80 -3.31
CA ILE A 260 -22.21 -1.50 -3.86
C ILE A 260 -21.69 -0.41 -2.93
N VAL A 261 -21.13 0.66 -3.51
CA VAL A 261 -20.78 1.88 -2.78
C VAL A 261 -22.00 2.80 -2.78
N TYR A 262 -22.37 3.32 -1.61
CA TYR A 262 -23.42 4.33 -1.49
C TYR A 262 -22.84 5.73 -1.43
N GLU A 263 -22.60 6.22 -0.22
CA GLU A 263 -22.12 7.57 0.06
C GLU A 263 -21.16 7.51 1.25
N ASN A 264 -20.45 8.61 1.46
CA ASN A 264 -19.64 8.78 2.66
C ASN A 264 -20.57 9.05 3.84
N THR A 265 -20.29 8.41 4.97
CA THR A 265 -20.94 8.71 6.24
C THR A 265 -20.53 10.10 6.73
N ASP A 266 -21.32 10.68 7.65
CA ASP A 266 -20.98 11.95 8.32
C ASP A 266 -19.64 11.89 9.10
N GLU A 267 -19.18 10.67 9.39
CA GLU A 267 -17.93 10.34 10.07
C GLU A 267 -16.76 10.13 9.08
N GLY A 268 -17.00 10.20 7.77
CA GLY A 268 -15.96 10.10 6.74
C GLY A 268 -15.63 8.69 6.24
N PHE A 269 -16.32 7.66 6.74
CA PHE A 269 -16.24 6.29 6.22
C PHE A 269 -16.99 6.13 4.90
N TRP A 270 -16.53 5.23 4.06
CA TRP A 270 -17.30 4.75 2.90
C TRP A 270 -18.36 3.76 3.34
N SER A 271 -19.60 3.97 2.92
CA SER A 271 -20.67 3.00 3.14
C SER A 271 -20.74 2.00 2.00
N PHE A 272 -20.59 0.73 2.34
CA PHE A 272 -20.71 -0.41 1.43
C PHE A 272 -21.86 -1.32 1.87
N GLU A 273 -22.59 -1.85 0.90
CA GLU A 273 -23.51 -2.97 1.11
C GLU A 273 -23.02 -4.17 0.32
N THR A 274 -22.86 -5.30 1.02
CA THR A 274 -22.49 -6.58 0.42
C THR A 274 -23.71 -7.20 -0.24
N ILE A 275 -23.52 -7.74 -1.43
CA ILE A 275 -24.56 -8.44 -2.18
C ILE A 275 -24.41 -9.93 -1.88
N PRO A 276 -25.34 -10.58 -1.17
CA PRO A 276 -25.19 -11.98 -0.81
C PRO A 276 -25.22 -12.88 -2.06
N ARG A 277 -24.40 -13.93 -2.06
CA ARG A 277 -24.41 -14.97 -3.10
C ARG A 277 -25.71 -15.77 -3.11
N GLU A 278 -26.26 -16.00 -1.93
CA GLU A 278 -27.54 -16.68 -1.71
C GLU A 278 -28.45 -15.74 -0.92
N PRO A 279 -29.62 -15.32 -1.45
CA PRO A 279 -30.53 -14.39 -0.78
C PRO A 279 -30.98 -14.83 0.62
N ASP A 280 -30.93 -16.15 0.88
CA ASP A 280 -31.46 -16.78 2.08
C ASP A 280 -30.43 -16.88 3.23
N GLN A 281 -29.19 -16.42 3.03
CA GLN A 281 -28.13 -16.48 4.05
C GLN A 281 -28.13 -15.31 5.04
N PHE A 282 -29.00 -14.31 4.87
CA PHE A 282 -29.27 -13.37 5.96
C PHE A 282 -29.98 -14.12 7.09
N PRO A 283 -29.44 -14.16 8.33
CA PRO A 283 -30.29 -14.49 9.45
C PRO A 283 -31.34 -13.38 9.51
N LEU A 284 -32.60 -13.74 9.27
CA LEU A 284 -33.74 -12.87 9.52
C LEU A 284 -33.55 -12.26 10.90
N GLY A 285 -33.24 -10.96 10.96
CA GLY A 285 -33.22 -10.22 12.22
C GLY A 285 -34.55 -10.43 12.95
N PRO A 286 -34.55 -10.42 14.29
CA PRO A 286 -35.76 -10.71 15.05
C PRO A 286 -36.84 -9.68 14.69
N ARG A 287 -38.03 -10.19 14.34
CA ARG A 287 -39.25 -9.39 14.15
C ARG A 287 -39.71 -8.75 15.45
#